data_AF-A0A7V4DCU1-F1
#
_entry.id   AF-A0A7V4DCU1-F1
#
_cell.length_a   1.000
_cell.length_b   1.000
_cell.length_c   1.000
_cell.angle_alpha   90.00
_cell.angle_beta   90.00
_cell.angle_gamma   90.00
#
_symmetry.space_group_name_H-M   'P 1'
#
loop_
_entity.id
_entity.type
_entity.pdbx_description
1 polymer ?
#
loop_
_entity_poly.entity_id
_entity_poly.type
_entity_poly.pdbx_seq_one_letter_code
_entity_poly.pdbx_strand_id
1 'polypeptide(L)'
;MNIQMLSELLRPHGVLLTSKRGPMGKTYEGEYHQIRFRCEEVFSRPHVFQGLKIQFFYSRPIQLGLFCGVNLFPLRPSGEYKPLFSKKIQSGIAPMKCWAQKEEMAKRILDEPSIQNCLYEIFNLLGFYEKKQSIFTQIFYSSNYFVLHDRGAVVFIQEGASLDVISLFDHLTELIKDIEKLLLPYGESVYEKTRSEKILNMILIFLLVATIAIFGFLLYWTIQSKP
;
A
#
# COMPACT_ATOMS: atom_id res chain seq x y z
N MET A 1 16.95 -13.72 -4.57
CA MET A 1 17.24 -12.56 -5.43
C MET A 1 17.57 -11.36 -4.55
N ASN A 2 18.68 -10.66 -4.79
CA ASN A 2 19.05 -9.43 -4.08
C ASN A 2 18.81 -8.18 -4.95
N ILE A 3 19.07 -6.97 -4.43
CA ILE A 3 18.80 -5.72 -5.17
C ILE A 3 19.69 -5.56 -6.41
N GLN A 4 20.94 -6.03 -6.36
CA GLN A 4 21.83 -5.94 -7.51
C GLN A 4 21.29 -6.78 -8.68
N MET A 5 20.87 -8.01 -8.41
CA MET A 5 20.23 -8.88 -9.42
C MET A 5 18.95 -8.25 -9.97
N LEU A 6 18.10 -7.68 -9.10
CA LEU A 6 16.89 -6.98 -9.55
C LEU A 6 17.24 -5.80 -10.47
N SER A 7 18.25 -5.01 -10.10
CA SER A 7 18.73 -3.87 -10.91
C SER A 7 19.18 -4.30 -12.30
N GLU A 8 19.92 -5.41 -12.39
CA GLU A 8 20.39 -5.97 -13.66
C GLU A 8 19.24 -6.50 -14.52
N LEU A 9 18.25 -7.16 -13.91
CA LEU A 9 17.06 -7.66 -14.59
C LEU A 9 16.17 -6.54 -15.14
N LEU A 10 16.02 -5.43 -14.40
CA LEU A 10 15.14 -4.33 -14.81
C LEU A 10 15.82 -3.31 -15.73
N ARG A 11 17.16 -3.31 -15.81
CA ARG A 11 17.91 -2.35 -16.66
C ARG A 11 17.53 -2.41 -18.15
N PRO A 12 17.34 -3.58 -18.79
CA PRO A 12 16.86 -3.66 -20.17
C PRO A 12 15.48 -3.02 -20.38
N HIS A 13 14.68 -2.91 -19.32
CA HIS A 13 13.36 -2.29 -19.32
C HIS A 13 13.40 -0.78 -19.00
N GLY A 14 14.59 -0.17 -19.04
CA GLY A 14 14.78 1.26 -18.81
C GLY A 14 14.66 1.71 -17.35
N VAL A 15 14.63 0.77 -16.41
CA VAL A 15 14.51 1.09 -14.98
C VAL A 15 15.87 1.46 -14.40
N LEU A 16 15.91 2.60 -13.72
CA LEU A 16 17.06 3.05 -12.94
C LEU A 16 16.69 3.07 -11.46
N LEU A 17 17.36 2.22 -10.67
CA LEU A 17 17.21 2.21 -9.21
C LEU A 17 18.09 3.28 -8.57
N THR A 18 17.47 4.18 -7.81
CA THR A 18 18.15 5.22 -7.05
C THR A 18 18.13 4.87 -5.57
N SER A 19 19.29 4.87 -4.93
CA SER A 19 19.37 4.58 -3.49
C SER A 19 18.86 5.76 -2.67
N LYS A 20 18.01 5.49 -1.69
CA LYS A 20 17.63 6.42 -0.63
C LYS A 20 18.03 5.85 0.73
N ARG A 21 18.49 6.72 1.63
CA ARG A 21 18.72 6.34 3.03
C ARG A 21 17.37 6.40 3.75
N GLY A 22 16.89 5.25 4.21
CA GLY A 22 15.76 5.12 5.11
C GLY A 22 16.21 4.97 6.56
N PRO A 23 15.29 5.14 7.53
CA PRO A 23 15.58 4.96 8.95
C PRO A 23 15.91 3.50 9.33
N MET A 24 15.53 2.54 8.49
CA MET A 24 15.73 1.09 8.72
C MET A 24 16.81 0.48 7.80
N GLY A 25 17.45 1.26 6.93
CA GLY A 25 18.46 0.75 5.99
C GLY A 25 18.48 1.49 4.65
N LYS A 26 19.21 0.92 3.69
CA LYS A 26 19.22 1.40 2.29
C LYS A 26 17.95 0.90 1.60
N THR A 27 17.12 1.83 1.16
CA THR A 27 16.01 1.55 0.27
C THR A 27 16.37 2.00 -1.14
N TYR A 28 15.75 1.41 -2.14
CA TYR A 28 15.98 1.78 -3.54
C TYR A 28 14.63 2.07 -4.18
N GLU A 29 14.57 3.14 -4.96
CA GLU A 29 13.35 3.55 -5.64
C GLU A 29 13.59 3.59 -7.15
N GLY A 30 12.57 3.17 -7.89
CA GLY A 30 12.56 3.21 -9.34
C GLY A 30 11.15 3.46 -9.86
N GLU A 31 11.05 3.53 -11.18
CA GLU A 31 9.79 3.64 -11.89
C GLU A 31 9.74 2.54 -12.95
N TYR A 32 8.63 1.82 -13.01
CA TYR A 32 8.37 0.79 -14.01
C TYR A 32 7.02 1.07 -14.65
N HIS A 33 6.99 1.27 -15.97
CA HIS A 33 5.80 1.66 -16.72
C HIS A 33 4.98 2.80 -16.07
N GLN A 34 5.66 3.86 -15.62
CA GLN A 34 5.09 5.04 -14.93
C GLN A 34 4.55 4.79 -13.51
N ILE A 35 4.72 3.58 -12.97
CA ILE A 35 4.39 3.28 -11.59
C ILE A 35 5.66 3.30 -10.76
N ARG A 36 5.65 4.13 -9.71
CA ARG A 36 6.75 4.18 -8.76
C ARG A 36 6.76 2.93 -7.90
N PHE A 37 7.95 2.41 -7.65
CA PHE A 37 8.14 1.32 -6.70
C PHE A 37 9.36 1.55 -5.82
N ARG A 38 9.37 0.88 -4.67
CA ARG A 38 10.48 0.83 -3.72
C ARG A 38 10.84 -0.61 -3.46
N CYS A 39 12.12 -0.92 -3.40
CA CYS A 39 12.62 -2.20 -2.94
C CYS A 39 13.57 -2.06 -1.75
N GLU A 40 13.55 -3.06 -0.88
CA GLU A 40 14.31 -3.15 0.36
C GLU A 40 14.72 -4.60 0.60
N GLU A 41 15.99 -4.82 0.93
CA GLU A 41 16.49 -6.12 1.36
C GLU A 41 16.09 -6.36 2.81
N VAL A 42 15.47 -7.51 3.07
CA VAL A 42 15.03 -7.89 4.42
C VAL A 42 16.02 -8.89 4.98
N PHE A 43 16.47 -8.64 6.20
CA PHE A 43 17.41 -9.48 6.93
C PHE A 43 16.82 -9.88 8.29
N SER A 44 16.91 -11.16 8.66
CA SER A 44 16.47 -11.63 9.98
C SER A 44 17.43 -11.25 11.09
N ARG A 45 18.72 -11.20 10.74
CA ARG A 45 19.88 -10.82 11.56
C ARG A 45 20.81 -10.01 10.66
N PRO A 46 21.77 -9.24 11.20
CA PRO A 46 22.62 -8.33 10.40
C PRO A 46 23.32 -8.94 9.18
N HIS A 47 23.44 -10.27 9.08
CA HIS A 47 24.10 -10.98 7.99
C HIS A 47 23.27 -12.12 7.38
N VAL A 48 22.00 -12.29 7.78
CA VAL A 48 21.15 -13.37 7.27
C VAL A 48 20.06 -12.75 6.39
N PHE A 49 20.36 -12.69 5.10
CA PHE A 49 19.42 -12.26 4.07
C PHE A 49 18.20 -13.19 4.08
N GLN A 50 17.00 -12.61 4.03
CA GLN A 50 15.76 -13.38 3.95
C GLN A 50 15.10 -13.27 2.58
N GLY A 51 15.33 -12.16 1.88
CA GLY A 51 14.66 -11.87 0.63
C GLY A 51 14.48 -10.38 0.38
N LEU A 52 13.63 -10.09 -0.59
CA LEU A 52 13.40 -8.77 -1.11
C LEU A 52 11.95 -8.36 -0.88
N LYS A 53 11.75 -7.22 -0.23
CA LYS A 53 10.46 -6.54 -0.14
C LYS A 53 10.36 -5.53 -1.27
N ILE A 54 9.27 -5.57 -2.02
CA ILE A 54 8.97 -4.66 -3.13
C ILE A 54 7.61 -4.03 -2.87
N GLN A 55 7.52 -2.71 -2.98
CA GLN A 55 6.30 -1.96 -2.79
C GLN A 55 6.03 -1.10 -4.02
N PHE A 56 4.91 -1.35 -4.69
CA PHE A 56 4.37 -0.49 -5.75
C PHE A 56 3.41 0.51 -5.12
N PHE A 57 3.44 1.75 -5.60
CA PHE A 57 2.63 2.84 -5.06
C PHE A 57 1.55 3.27 -6.04
N TYR A 58 0.38 3.60 -5.51
CA TYR A 58 -0.55 4.44 -6.24
C TYR A 58 0.08 5.82 -6.51
N SER A 59 -0.30 6.43 -7.62
CA SER A 59 -0.06 7.84 -7.95
C SER A 59 -0.61 8.73 -6.83
N ARG A 60 -1.80 8.42 -6.33
CA ARG A 60 -2.39 9.03 -5.13
C ARG A 60 -2.86 7.95 -4.15
N PRO A 61 -2.43 8.01 -2.87
CA PRO A 61 -2.92 7.11 -1.84
C PRO A 61 -4.45 7.11 -1.78
N ILE A 62 -5.04 5.93 -1.73
CA ILE A 62 -6.48 5.76 -1.59
C ILE A 62 -6.85 5.81 -0.11
N GLN A 63 -8.10 6.14 0.18
CA GLN A 63 -8.64 6.25 1.53
C GLN A 63 -9.90 5.37 1.62
N LEU A 64 -9.71 4.06 1.44
CA LEU A 64 -10.75 3.04 1.59
C LEU A 64 -10.64 2.32 2.95
N GLY A 65 -9.54 2.52 3.67
CA GLY A 65 -9.16 1.70 4.81
C GLY A 65 -8.88 0.26 4.39
N LEU A 66 -8.41 0.04 3.15
CA LEU A 66 -8.20 -1.27 2.56
C LEU A 66 -6.93 -1.92 3.12
N PHE A 67 -7.06 -3.17 3.52
CA PHE A 67 -5.96 -4.05 3.83
C PHE A 67 -6.32 -5.47 3.41
N CYS A 68 -5.64 -6.01 2.42
CA CYS A 68 -5.83 -7.34 1.87
C CYS A 68 -4.49 -8.05 1.82
N GLY A 69 -4.43 -9.35 2.10
CA GLY A 69 -3.18 -10.08 1.90
C GLY A 69 -3.21 -11.57 2.17
N VAL A 70 -2.11 -12.21 1.79
CA VAL A 70 -1.83 -13.65 1.87
C VAL A 70 -0.58 -13.85 2.74
N ASN A 71 -0.51 -14.95 3.50
CA ASN A 71 0.64 -15.30 4.37
C ASN A 71 1.06 -14.19 5.36
N LEU A 72 0.07 -13.60 6.03
CA LEU A 72 0.25 -12.43 6.92
C LEU A 72 0.97 -12.69 8.28
N PHE A 73 1.72 -13.78 8.45
CA PHE A 73 2.38 -14.14 9.73
C PHE A 73 3.83 -13.62 9.85
N PRO A 74 4.23 -12.98 10.97
CA PRO A 74 3.47 -12.14 11.86
C PRO A 74 3.82 -10.66 11.57
N LEU A 75 2.96 -9.98 10.80
CA LEU A 75 2.68 -8.60 11.15
C LEU A 75 1.96 -8.65 12.51
N ARG A 76 2.73 -8.84 13.61
CA ARG A 76 2.23 -8.51 14.94
C ARG A 76 1.72 -7.07 14.80
N PRO A 77 0.45 -6.79 15.10
CA PRO A 77 -0.10 -5.47 14.89
C PRO A 77 0.58 -4.52 15.90
N SER A 78 1.71 -3.93 15.48
CA SER A 78 2.32 -2.81 16.15
C SER A 78 1.42 -1.61 15.93
N GLY A 79 0.54 -1.36 16.90
CA GLY A 79 -0.13 -0.07 17.17
C GLY A 79 -1.10 0.48 16.13
N GLU A 80 -0.68 0.65 14.88
CA GLU A 80 -1.34 1.49 13.87
C GLU A 80 -2.48 0.79 13.11
N TYR A 81 -2.46 -0.55 13.01
CA TYR A 81 -3.45 -1.30 12.22
C TYR A 81 -4.60 -1.92 13.03
N LYS A 82 -4.54 -1.85 14.38
CA LYS A 82 -5.58 -2.39 15.26
C LYS A 82 -6.99 -1.84 15.00
N PRO A 83 -7.19 -0.54 14.69
CA PRO A 83 -8.51 0.00 14.36
C PRO A 83 -8.95 -0.28 12.90
N LEU A 84 -8.01 -0.60 12.00
CA LEU A 84 -8.27 -0.85 10.57
C LEU A 84 -8.95 -2.21 10.32
N PHE A 85 -8.86 -3.15 11.26
CA PHE A 85 -9.57 -4.44 11.21
C PHE A 85 -11.07 -4.35 11.53
N SER A 86 -11.74 -3.24 11.21
CA SER A 86 -13.11 -2.98 11.66
C SER A 86 -14.15 -3.86 10.96
N LYS A 87 -13.94 -4.25 9.69
CA LYS A 87 -14.82 -5.18 8.97
C LYS A 87 -14.06 -6.07 8.00
N LYS A 88 -14.17 -7.39 8.18
CA LYS A 88 -13.66 -8.39 7.24
C LYS A 88 -14.59 -8.44 6.02
N ILE A 89 -14.03 -8.36 4.82
CA ILE A 89 -14.79 -8.52 3.56
C ILE A 89 -14.41 -9.83 2.89
N GLN A 90 -15.36 -10.43 2.16
CA GLN A 90 -15.09 -11.55 1.27
C GLN A 90 -14.60 -10.99 -0.07
N SER A 91 -13.42 -11.41 -0.51
CA SER A 91 -12.75 -10.90 -1.72
C SER A 91 -12.90 -11.81 -2.94
N GLY A 92 -13.58 -12.96 -2.82
CA GLY A 92 -13.65 -13.98 -3.88
C GLY A 92 -12.35 -14.74 -4.15
N ILE A 93 -11.21 -14.32 -3.58
CA ILE A 93 -9.88 -14.87 -3.87
C ILE A 93 -9.38 -15.70 -2.69
N ALA A 94 -9.42 -17.03 -2.86
CA ALA A 94 -9.30 -18.03 -1.78
C ALA A 94 -8.11 -17.87 -0.80
N PRO A 95 -6.87 -17.54 -1.22
CA PRO A 95 -5.78 -17.37 -0.25
C PRO A 95 -5.79 -16.01 0.47
N MET A 96 -6.56 -15.03 -0.01
CA MET A 96 -6.48 -13.63 0.43
C MET A 96 -7.50 -13.30 1.52
N LYS A 97 -7.03 -12.70 2.61
CA LYS A 97 -7.87 -12.13 3.66
C LYS A 97 -7.95 -10.63 3.48
N CYS A 98 -9.16 -10.05 3.58
CA CYS A 98 -9.39 -8.64 3.32
C CYS A 98 -10.19 -7.95 4.43
N TRP A 99 -9.86 -6.68 4.64
CA TRP A 99 -10.50 -5.74 5.54
C TRP A 99 -10.63 -4.39 4.83
N ALA A 100 -11.73 -3.69 5.05
CA ALA A 100 -11.96 -2.36 4.49
C ALA A 100 -12.89 -1.52 5.38
N GLN A 101 -12.65 -0.21 5.47
CA GLN A 101 -13.58 0.72 6.09
C GLN A 101 -14.76 1.05 5.15
N LYS A 102 -14.47 1.26 3.85
CA LYS A 102 -15.47 1.47 2.78
C LYS A 102 -15.78 0.15 2.07
N GLU A 103 -16.54 -0.72 2.74
CA GLU A 103 -16.79 -2.11 2.33
C GLU A 103 -17.34 -2.26 0.90
N GLU A 104 -18.41 -1.55 0.54
CA GLU A 104 -19.07 -1.71 -0.77
C GLU A 104 -18.13 -1.36 -1.94
N MET A 105 -17.34 -0.30 -1.76
CA MET A 105 -16.39 0.16 -2.75
C MET A 105 -15.21 -0.80 -2.88
N ALA A 106 -14.67 -1.25 -1.75
CA ALA A 106 -13.59 -2.24 -1.74
C ALA A 106 -14.03 -3.56 -2.39
N LYS A 107 -15.25 -4.04 -2.11
CA LYS A 107 -15.82 -5.22 -2.76
C LYS A 107 -15.95 -5.01 -4.26
N ARG A 108 -16.54 -3.90 -4.71
CA ARG A 108 -16.67 -3.61 -6.15
C ARG A 108 -15.33 -3.63 -6.88
N ILE A 109 -14.26 -3.12 -6.28
CA ILE A 109 -12.91 -3.16 -6.88
C ILE A 109 -12.38 -4.60 -6.93
N LEU A 110 -12.51 -5.36 -5.84
CA LEU A 110 -12.03 -6.74 -5.76
C LEU A 110 -12.88 -7.73 -6.58
N ASP A 111 -14.12 -7.37 -6.88
CA ASP A 111 -15.04 -8.13 -7.72
C ASP A 111 -14.83 -7.86 -9.23
N GLU A 112 -14.03 -6.85 -9.58
CA GLU A 112 -13.74 -6.53 -10.98
C GLU A 112 -12.90 -7.65 -11.63
N PRO A 113 -13.33 -8.20 -12.79
CA PRO A 113 -12.63 -9.32 -13.43
C PRO A 113 -11.16 -9.05 -13.75
N SER A 114 -10.81 -7.82 -14.16
CA SER A 114 -9.42 -7.49 -14.48
C SER A 114 -8.51 -7.53 -13.25
N ILE A 115 -9.03 -7.06 -12.10
CA ILE A 115 -8.35 -7.12 -10.80
C ILE A 115 -8.19 -8.56 -10.34
N GLN A 116 -9.25 -9.38 -10.47
CA GLN A 116 -9.20 -10.79 -10.08
C GLN A 116 -8.17 -11.57 -10.90
N ASN A 117 -8.12 -11.33 -12.21
CA ASN A 117 -7.16 -11.97 -13.11
C ASN A 117 -5.72 -11.56 -12.75
N CYS A 118 -5.46 -10.26 -12.54
CA CYS A 118 -4.14 -9.79 -12.12
C CYS A 118 -3.69 -10.43 -10.81
N LEU A 119 -4.59 -10.47 -9.81
CA LEU A 119 -4.29 -11.07 -8.51
C LEU A 119 -4.06 -12.58 -8.63
N TYR A 120 -4.82 -13.28 -9.48
CA TYR A 120 -4.62 -14.69 -9.75
C TYR A 120 -3.22 -14.97 -10.33
N GLU A 121 -2.81 -14.22 -11.36
CA GLU A 121 -1.48 -14.38 -11.97
C GLU A 121 -0.34 -14.04 -10.99
N ILE A 122 -0.49 -12.97 -10.21
CA ILE A 122 0.48 -12.63 -9.14
C ILE A 122 0.59 -13.80 -8.14
N PHE A 123 -0.54 -14.38 -7.72
CA PHE A 123 -0.53 -15.48 -6.75
C PHE A 123 0.00 -16.78 -7.33
N ASN A 124 -0.19 -17.01 -8.62
CA ASN A 124 0.40 -18.11 -9.36
C ASN A 124 1.94 -17.96 -9.41
N LEU A 125 2.44 -16.79 -9.81
CA LEU A 125 3.88 -16.47 -9.85
C LEU A 125 4.55 -16.56 -8.47
N LEU A 126 3.82 -16.21 -7.40
CA LEU A 126 4.31 -16.32 -6.03
C LEU A 126 4.19 -17.74 -5.44
N GLY A 127 3.60 -18.67 -6.19
CA GLY A 127 3.44 -20.08 -5.81
C GLY A 127 2.40 -20.31 -4.71
N PHE A 128 1.42 -19.41 -4.52
CA PHE A 128 0.41 -19.55 -3.46
C PHE A 128 -0.64 -20.63 -3.74
N TYR A 129 -0.80 -21.04 -4.99
CA TYR A 129 -1.66 -22.16 -5.38
C TYR A 129 -0.91 -23.50 -5.42
N GLU A 130 0.43 -23.49 -5.40
CA GLU A 130 1.22 -24.71 -5.37
C GLU A 130 1.14 -25.36 -3.97
N LYS A 131 0.65 -26.60 -3.90
CA LYS A 131 0.73 -27.42 -2.68
C LYS A 131 2.19 -27.88 -2.46
N LYS A 132 3.08 -27.02 -1.97
CA LYS A 132 4.42 -27.43 -1.53
C LYS A 132 4.47 -27.70 -0.02
N GLN A 133 4.32 -29.00 0.27
CA GLN A 133 5.00 -29.88 1.24
C GLN A 133 5.39 -29.39 2.65
N SER A 134 5.06 -30.29 3.61
CA SER A 134 5.60 -30.43 4.98
C SER A 134 5.26 -29.33 6.00
N ILE A 135 4.38 -29.71 6.95
CA ILE A 135 4.00 -28.95 8.16
C ILE A 135 5.22 -28.50 8.98
N PHE A 136 6.34 -29.22 8.90
CA PHE A 136 7.57 -28.90 9.65
C PHE A 136 8.42 -27.79 9.01
N THR A 137 8.27 -27.54 7.70
CA THR A 137 9.08 -26.52 7.00
C THR A 137 8.46 -25.12 7.09
N GLN A 138 7.15 -25.03 7.34
CA GLN A 138 6.40 -23.76 7.45
C GLN A 138 6.65 -22.98 8.75
N ILE A 139 7.21 -23.61 9.78
CA ILE A 139 7.31 -23.01 11.12
C ILE A 139 8.54 -22.09 11.25
N PHE A 140 9.56 -22.24 10.39
CA PHE A 140 10.86 -21.55 10.58
C PHE A 140 11.38 -20.75 9.38
N TYR A 141 10.80 -20.85 8.18
CA TYR A 141 11.23 -20.09 7.01
C TYR A 141 10.04 -19.40 6.32
N SER A 142 10.08 -18.07 6.34
CA SER A 142 9.04 -17.16 5.86
C SER A 142 8.76 -17.33 4.38
N SER A 143 7.54 -17.75 4.05
CA SER A 143 7.02 -17.82 2.69
C SER A 143 6.92 -16.43 2.04
N ASN A 144 6.80 -16.40 0.71
CA ASN A 144 6.38 -15.19 0.00
C ASN A 144 5.10 -14.64 0.65
N TYR A 145 4.95 -13.32 0.67
CA TYR A 145 3.70 -12.66 1.07
C TYR A 145 3.29 -11.59 0.08
N PHE A 146 1.99 -11.31 0.06
CA PHE A 146 1.39 -10.25 -0.72
C PHE A 146 0.45 -9.44 0.16
N VAL A 147 0.52 -8.11 0.07
CA VAL A 147 -0.39 -7.19 0.74
C VAL A 147 -0.83 -6.10 -0.24
N LEU A 148 -2.13 -5.91 -0.40
CA LEU A 148 -2.74 -4.78 -1.07
C LEU A 148 -3.36 -3.86 -0.01
N HIS A 149 -3.01 -2.58 -0.01
CA HIS A 149 -3.50 -1.62 0.97
C HIS A 149 -3.60 -0.21 0.40
N ASP A 150 -4.03 0.75 1.22
CA ASP A 150 -4.32 2.13 0.80
C ASP A 150 -3.14 2.91 0.16
N ARG A 151 -1.89 2.43 0.27
CA ARG A 151 -0.73 3.07 -0.37
C ARG A 151 -0.29 2.36 -1.66
N GLY A 152 -0.80 1.15 -1.92
CA GLY A 152 -0.45 0.33 -3.08
C GLY A 152 -0.33 -1.15 -2.73
N ALA A 153 0.55 -1.85 -3.44
CA ALA A 153 0.78 -3.28 -3.28
C ALA A 153 2.20 -3.54 -2.75
N VAL A 154 2.33 -4.50 -1.84
CA VAL A 154 3.60 -4.94 -1.26
C VAL A 154 3.74 -6.43 -1.49
N VAL A 155 4.88 -6.83 -2.03
CA VAL A 155 5.26 -8.22 -2.23
C VAL A 155 6.56 -8.47 -1.50
N PHE A 156 6.67 -9.63 -0.88
CA PHE A 156 7.93 -10.15 -0.39
C PHE A 156 8.29 -11.43 -1.11
N ILE A 157 9.50 -11.43 -1.63
CA ILE A 157 10.10 -12.51 -2.38
C ILE A 157 11.20 -13.11 -1.51
N GLN A 158 11.02 -14.36 -1.11
CA GLN A 158 12.01 -15.06 -0.31
C GLN A 158 13.33 -15.26 -1.11
N GLU A 159 14.45 -15.28 -0.41
CA GLU A 159 15.72 -15.75 -0.96
C GLU A 159 15.56 -17.17 -1.55
N GLY A 160 16.17 -17.43 -2.71
CA GLY A 160 16.07 -18.71 -3.41
C GLY A 160 14.76 -18.95 -4.16
N ALA A 161 13.78 -18.04 -4.09
CA ALA A 161 12.58 -18.14 -4.92
C ALA A 161 12.95 -18.03 -6.41
N SER A 162 12.54 -19.03 -7.20
CA SER A 162 12.61 -19.02 -8.66
C SER A 162 11.28 -18.48 -9.17
N LEU A 163 11.25 -17.22 -9.59
CA LEU A 163 10.07 -16.57 -10.14
C LEU A 163 10.41 -15.77 -11.39
N ASP A 164 9.43 -15.62 -12.28
CA ASP A 164 9.50 -14.64 -13.36
C ASP A 164 9.22 -13.24 -12.80
N VAL A 165 10.30 -12.50 -12.55
CA VAL A 165 10.26 -11.17 -11.92
C VAL A 165 9.64 -10.13 -12.85
N ILE A 166 9.86 -10.25 -14.16
CA ILE A 166 9.36 -9.28 -15.13
C ILE A 166 7.85 -9.41 -15.24
N SER A 167 7.35 -10.63 -15.41
CA SER A 167 5.90 -10.89 -15.41
C SER A 167 5.24 -10.46 -14.10
N LEU A 168 5.91 -10.65 -12.95
CA LEU A 168 5.42 -10.15 -11.66
C LEU A 168 5.32 -8.62 -11.64
N PHE A 169 6.33 -7.90 -12.16
CA PHE A 169 6.32 -6.44 -12.26
C PHE A 169 5.22 -5.93 -13.21
N ASP A 170 5.01 -6.61 -14.33
CA ASP A 170 3.96 -6.29 -15.30
C ASP A 170 2.58 -6.40 -14.65
N HIS A 171 2.27 -7.54 -14.01
CA HIS A 171 0.96 -7.74 -13.36
C HIS A 171 0.76 -6.84 -12.13
N LEU A 172 1.81 -6.52 -11.37
CA LEU A 172 1.71 -5.55 -10.27
C LEU A 172 1.41 -4.14 -10.81
N THR A 173 2.02 -3.76 -11.93
CA THR A 173 1.77 -2.47 -12.57
C THR A 173 0.35 -2.40 -13.13
N GLU A 174 -0.10 -3.46 -13.80
CA GLU A 174 -1.47 -3.59 -14.31
C GLU A 174 -2.49 -3.50 -13.17
N LEU A 175 -2.27 -4.23 -12.07
CA LEU A 175 -3.10 -4.17 -10.87
C LEU A 175 -3.24 -2.74 -10.33
N ILE A 176 -2.12 -2.01 -10.17
CA ILE A 176 -2.15 -0.63 -9.68
C ILE A 176 -2.93 0.28 -10.64
N LYS A 177 -2.66 0.19 -11.95
CA LYS A 177 -3.33 1.02 -12.97
C LYS A 177 -4.83 0.76 -13.05
N ASP A 178 -5.24 -0.50 -12.97
CA ASP A 178 -6.64 -0.89 -13.03
C ASP A 178 -7.40 -0.39 -11.79
N ILE A 179 -6.82 -0.51 -10.60
CA ILE A 179 -7.42 0.04 -9.37
C ILE A 179 -7.58 1.56 -9.49
N GLU A 180 -6.54 2.28 -9.94
CA GLU A 180 -6.64 3.73 -10.14
C GLU A 180 -7.71 4.10 -11.16
N LYS A 181 -7.77 3.38 -12.28
CA LYS A 181 -8.78 3.59 -13.34
C LYS A 181 -10.20 3.39 -12.82
N LEU A 182 -10.45 2.34 -12.03
CA LEU A 182 -11.75 2.07 -11.41
C LEU A 182 -12.14 3.13 -10.39
N LEU A 183 -11.16 3.77 -9.74
CA LEU A 183 -11.39 4.79 -8.73
C LEU A 183 -11.58 6.21 -9.31
N LEU A 184 -11.14 6.47 -10.56
CA LEU A 184 -11.29 7.77 -11.23
C LEU A 184 -12.72 8.35 -11.16
N PRO A 185 -13.81 7.58 -11.43
CA PRO A 185 -15.17 8.12 -11.42
C PRO A 185 -15.67 8.57 -10.04
N TYR A 186 -15.02 8.12 -8.95
CA TYR A 186 -15.45 8.41 -7.57
C TYR A 186 -14.86 9.73 -7.01
N GLY A 187 -14.04 10.40 -7.81
CA GLY A 187 -13.47 11.73 -7.50
C GLY A 187 -12.57 11.75 -6.28
N GLU A 188 -12.30 12.94 -5.73
CA GLU A 188 -11.33 13.14 -4.63
C GLU A 188 -11.76 12.48 -3.30
N SER A 189 -13.01 12.03 -3.16
CA SER A 189 -13.54 11.43 -1.92
C SER A 189 -12.90 10.09 -1.53
N VAL A 190 -12.26 9.42 -2.49
CA VAL A 190 -11.61 8.11 -2.32
C VAL A 190 -10.10 8.23 -2.19
N TYR A 191 -9.54 9.42 -2.31
CA TYR A 191 -8.11 9.68 -2.20
C TYR A 191 -7.79 10.40 -0.90
N GLU A 192 -6.60 10.17 -0.35
CA GLU A 192 -6.13 10.94 0.78
C GLU A 192 -5.94 12.40 0.37
N LYS A 193 -6.52 13.32 1.15
CA LYS A 193 -6.27 14.75 1.01
C LYS A 193 -4.78 15.04 1.02
N THR A 194 -4.33 15.82 0.04
CA THR A 194 -2.92 16.23 -0.04
C THR A 194 -2.51 17.03 1.20
N ARG A 195 -1.21 17.05 1.53
CA ARG A 195 -0.70 17.85 2.66
C ARG A 195 -1.10 19.32 2.51
N SER A 196 -1.07 19.84 1.28
CA SER A 196 -1.51 21.18 0.94
C SER A 196 -2.98 21.44 1.27
N GLU A 197 -3.88 20.51 0.93
CA GLU A 197 -5.30 20.62 1.31
C GLU A 197 -5.53 20.52 2.82
N LYS A 198 -4.76 19.70 3.53
CA LYS A 198 -4.84 19.64 5.00
C LYS A 198 -4.42 20.96 5.62
N ILE A 199 -3.35 21.57 5.12
CA ILE A 199 -2.88 22.89 5.55
C ILE A 199 -3.91 23.96 5.21
N LEU A 200 -4.45 23.97 4.00
CA LEU A 200 -5.49 24.92 3.58
C LEU A 200 -6.73 24.82 4.46
N ASN A 201 -7.19 23.60 4.76
CA ASN A 201 -8.33 23.38 5.65
C ASN A 201 -8.04 23.85 7.08
N MET A 202 -6.82 23.64 7.60
CA MET A 202 -6.42 24.22 8.90
C MET A 202 -6.46 25.75 8.87
N ILE A 203 -5.94 26.38 7.81
CA ILE A 203 -5.95 27.83 7.66
C ILE A 203 -7.39 28.36 7.62
N LEU A 204 -8.28 27.70 6.85
CA LEU A 204 -9.70 28.06 6.79
C LEU A 204 -10.39 27.95 8.16
N ILE A 205 -10.14 26.86 8.90
CA ILE A 205 -10.68 26.69 10.25
C ILE A 205 -10.15 27.78 11.18
N PHE A 206 -8.86 28.08 11.13
CA PHE A 206 -8.26 29.13 11.93
C PHE A 206 -8.87 30.51 11.63
N LEU A 207 -9.06 30.84 10.35
CA LEU A 207 -9.73 32.07 9.92
C LEU A 207 -11.19 32.13 10.42
N LEU A 208 -11.92 31.02 10.35
CA LEU A 208 -13.29 30.93 10.87
C LEU A 208 -13.33 31.23 12.39
N VAL A 209 -12.45 30.60 13.16
CA VAL A 209 -12.35 30.81 14.62
C VAL A 209 -11.97 32.25 14.94
N ALA A 210 -10.99 32.82 14.22
CA ALA A 210 -10.60 34.22 14.39
C ALA A 210 -11.75 35.18 14.09
N THR A 211 -12.54 34.90 13.04
CA THR A 211 -13.72 35.71 12.67
C THR A 211 -14.76 35.67 13.79
N ILE A 212 -15.06 34.49 14.34
CA ILE A 212 -15.99 34.33 15.47
C ILE A 212 -15.49 35.10 16.70
N ALA A 213 -14.19 35.05 17.00
CA ALA A 213 -13.60 35.77 18.13
C ALA A 213 -13.68 37.29 17.97
N ILE A 214 -13.41 37.82 16.76
CA ILE A 214 -13.53 39.25 16.46
C ILE A 214 -14.98 39.71 16.59
N PHE A 215 -15.94 38.97 16.03
CA PHE A 215 -17.36 39.29 16.18
C PHE A 215 -17.81 39.24 17.65
N GLY A 216 -17.35 38.24 18.41
CA GLY A 216 -17.62 38.14 19.85
C GLY A 216 -17.07 39.33 20.63
N PHE A 217 -15.85 39.78 20.30
CA PHE A 217 -15.24 40.96 20.91
C PHE A 217 -16.01 42.24 20.58
N LEU A 218 -16.39 42.44 19.32
CA LEU A 218 -17.19 43.61 18.90
C LEU A 218 -18.55 43.64 19.59
N LEU A 219 -19.25 42.49 19.67
CA LEU A 219 -20.52 42.38 20.39
C LEU A 219 -20.36 42.70 21.87
N TYR A 220 -19.36 42.10 22.53
CA TYR A 220 -19.05 42.38 23.93
C TYR A 220 -18.80 43.88 24.17
N TRP A 221 -17.98 44.50 23.33
CA TRP A 221 -17.68 45.93 23.40
C TRP A 221 -18.95 46.78 23.24
N THR A 222 -19.77 46.49 22.23
CA THR A 222 -21.03 47.24 22.01
C THR A 222 -22.00 47.13 23.18
N ILE A 223 -22.10 45.97 23.83
CA ILE A 223 -22.94 45.78 25.01
C ILE A 223 -22.39 46.57 26.21
N GLN A 224 -21.07 46.53 26.45
CA GLN A 224 -20.45 47.28 27.54
C GLN A 224 -20.50 48.80 27.35
N SER A 225 -20.49 49.26 26.10
CA SER A 225 -20.51 50.68 25.76
C SER A 225 -21.91 51.31 25.76
N LYS A 226 -22.98 50.55 26.04
CA LYS A 226 -24.31 51.12 26.29
C LYS A 226 -24.38 51.60 27.76
N PRO A 227 -24.56 52.91 27.99
CA PRO A 227 -24.71 53.48 29.34
C PRO A 227 -26.03 53.08 29.99
#